data_AF-L0J4H8-F1
#
_entry.id   AF-L0J4H8-F1
#
_cell.length_a   1.000
_cell.length_b   1.000
_cell.length_c   1.000
_cell.angle_alpha   90.00
_cell.angle_beta   90.00
_cell.angle_gamma   90.00
#
_symmetry.space_group_name_H-M   'P 1'
#
loop_
_entity.id
_entity.type
_entity.pdbx_description
1 polymer ?
#
loop_
_entity_poly.entity_id
_entity_poly.type
_entity_poly.pdbx_seq_one_letter_code
_entity_poly.pdbx_strand_id
1 'polypeptide(L)'
;MIRAAAAALMCAVVVPMPFAHAEPAPAPEPVLPPLAPGQVVRIAPAAGTGTPTSDYDIGATDLCEFMEFPDGILQVCGDSFAGQGVGFGPWHAPIALHVDTDSIDDPTGVRYDRVTGNYTPLLADPTPAGMSQLPAGVVQINRENYLLVTTVKDLVPQNSRLVKANPGQGNWPTIPNTQRPAAYEGGRQSQVTGYYDPIPKPDSPTGWVYIVAGNFDRSGPVVLYRAKRETFADRASWQGWSAQGGWGKPPTPLWPDRVGEMNLRLIEGKAVLSYFNASTGNMEVRVADDPTGLGAAPVTTAVVAGPWPDPAEDLGPPESNRLAQPYGGYISPGSTLDELRLFISQWNTGPGDNAPYRVIQFAVNPYKP
;
A
#
# COMPACT_ATOMS: atom_id res chain seq x y z
N MET A 1 -64.09 50.06 36.84
CA MET A 1 -62.98 50.08 35.85
C MET A 1 -62.00 48.98 36.23
N ILE A 2 -62.10 47.80 35.61
CA ILE A 2 -61.18 46.68 35.83
C ILE A 2 -60.78 46.17 34.45
N ARG A 3 -59.47 46.23 34.18
CA ARG A 3 -58.83 45.83 32.91
C ARG A 3 -58.76 44.30 32.84
N ALA A 4 -59.27 43.71 31.77
CA ALA A 4 -59.10 42.28 31.46
C ALA A 4 -57.92 42.12 30.49
N ALA A 5 -56.97 41.25 30.86
CA ALA A 5 -55.84 40.86 30.04
C ALA A 5 -56.25 39.69 29.13
N ALA A 6 -55.97 39.79 27.83
CA ALA A 6 -56.09 38.70 26.88
C ALA A 6 -54.69 38.16 26.56
N ALA A 7 -54.43 36.90 26.91
CA ALA A 7 -53.23 36.17 26.55
C ALA A 7 -53.36 35.60 25.14
N ALA A 8 -52.37 35.88 24.28
CA ALA A 8 -52.29 35.31 22.94
C ALA A 8 -51.54 33.97 22.99
N LEU A 9 -52.19 32.90 22.53
CA LEU A 9 -51.60 31.58 22.35
C LEU A 9 -50.96 31.52 20.95
N MET A 10 -49.64 31.41 20.84
CA MET A 10 -48.96 31.11 19.58
C MET A 10 -48.87 29.59 19.40
N CYS A 11 -49.56 29.05 18.38
CA CYS A 11 -49.33 27.69 17.89
C CYS A 11 -48.10 27.70 16.98
N ALA A 12 -47.02 27.01 17.39
CA ALA A 12 -45.88 26.72 16.54
C ALA A 12 -46.22 25.54 15.61
N VAL A 13 -46.21 25.77 14.31
CA VAL A 13 -46.29 24.72 13.28
C VAL A 13 -44.88 24.16 13.08
N VAL A 14 -44.69 22.88 13.44
CA VAL A 14 -43.45 22.15 13.16
C VAL A 14 -43.57 21.56 11.75
N VAL A 15 -42.75 22.06 10.82
CA VAL A 15 -42.60 21.48 9.48
C VAL A 15 -41.53 20.39 9.54
N PRO A 16 -41.81 19.14 9.12
CA PRO A 16 -40.79 18.09 9.10
C PRO A 16 -39.80 18.37 7.96
N MET A 17 -38.51 18.43 8.28
CA MET A 17 -37.46 18.47 7.25
C MET A 17 -37.30 17.07 6.63
N PRO A 18 -37.17 16.96 5.30
CA PRO A 18 -36.91 15.70 4.65
C PRO A 18 -35.52 15.19 5.05
N PHE A 19 -35.46 13.93 5.46
CA PHE A 19 -34.19 13.22 5.60
C PHE A 19 -33.57 13.07 4.22
N ALA A 20 -32.49 13.80 3.95
CA ALA A 20 -31.67 13.55 2.78
C ALA A 20 -30.95 12.22 2.97
N HIS A 21 -31.36 11.18 2.24
CA HIS A 21 -30.53 10.01 2.01
C HIS A 21 -29.46 10.42 1.01
N ALA A 22 -28.20 10.43 1.43
CA ALA A 22 -27.08 10.46 0.50
C ALA A 22 -27.07 9.12 -0.23
N GLU A 23 -27.28 9.13 -1.55
CA GLU A 23 -26.98 7.96 -2.37
C GLU A 23 -25.48 7.65 -2.24
N PRO A 24 -25.09 6.37 -2.10
CA PRO A 24 -23.67 6.00 -2.17
C PRO A 24 -23.09 6.50 -3.49
N ALA A 25 -21.87 7.02 -3.48
CA ALA A 25 -21.16 7.28 -4.72
C ALA A 25 -21.12 5.99 -5.56
N PRO A 26 -21.30 6.06 -6.89
CA PRO A 26 -21.20 4.89 -7.74
C PRO A 26 -19.83 4.22 -7.52
N ALA A 27 -19.83 2.90 -7.39
CA ALA A 27 -18.59 2.15 -7.33
C ALA A 27 -17.81 2.38 -8.64
N PRO A 28 -16.48 2.52 -8.59
CA PRO A 28 -15.67 2.60 -9.81
C PRO A 28 -15.96 1.38 -10.69
N GLU A 29 -16.12 1.59 -11.99
CA GLU A 29 -16.31 0.51 -12.97
C GLU A 29 -14.93 0.06 -13.50
N PRO A 30 -14.76 -1.22 -13.88
CA PRO A 30 -13.59 -1.67 -14.61
C PRO A 30 -13.37 -0.82 -15.86
N VAL A 31 -12.13 -0.40 -16.07
CA VAL A 31 -11.74 0.47 -17.18
C VAL A 31 -11.35 -0.37 -18.39
N LEU A 32 -10.76 -1.53 -18.15
CA LEU A 32 -10.40 -2.49 -19.19
C LEU A 32 -11.60 -3.35 -19.57
N PRO A 33 -11.56 -4.00 -20.76
CA PRO A 33 -12.52 -5.05 -21.07
C PRO A 33 -12.59 -6.09 -19.94
N PRO A 34 -13.77 -6.64 -19.63
CA PRO A 34 -13.94 -7.56 -18.51
C PRO A 34 -12.94 -8.72 -18.55
N LEU A 35 -12.19 -8.86 -17.45
CA LEU A 35 -11.24 -9.94 -17.24
C LEU A 35 -11.97 -11.16 -16.68
N ALA A 36 -11.61 -12.37 -17.12
CA ALA A 36 -12.09 -13.60 -16.50
C ALA A 36 -11.44 -13.81 -15.11
N PRO A 37 -12.07 -14.53 -14.17
CA PRO A 37 -11.45 -14.85 -12.89
C PRO A 37 -10.08 -15.50 -13.05
N GLY A 38 -9.08 -14.97 -12.33
CA GLY A 38 -7.68 -15.36 -12.42
C GLY A 38 -6.90 -14.76 -13.60
N GLN A 39 -7.57 -14.03 -14.50
CA GLN A 39 -6.91 -13.40 -15.65
C GLN A 39 -6.12 -12.16 -15.22
N VAL A 40 -4.98 -11.99 -15.86
CA VAL A 40 -4.06 -10.87 -15.67
C VAL A 40 -3.73 -10.28 -17.03
N VAL A 41 -3.66 -8.95 -17.09
CA VAL A 41 -3.14 -8.21 -18.24
C VAL A 41 -2.16 -7.16 -17.75
N ARG A 42 -0.99 -7.06 -18.37
CA ARG A 42 -0.08 -5.95 -18.13
C ARG A 42 -0.58 -4.69 -18.84
N ILE A 43 -0.61 -3.56 -18.14
CA ILE A 43 -0.98 -2.26 -18.71
C ILE A 43 0.27 -1.62 -19.32
N ALA A 44 1.17 -1.10 -18.48
CA ALA A 44 2.39 -0.43 -18.94
C ALA A 44 3.41 -0.30 -17.80
N PRO A 45 4.70 -0.07 -18.10
CA PRO A 45 5.62 0.54 -17.15
C PRO A 45 5.06 1.89 -16.66
N ALA A 46 4.98 2.08 -15.35
CA ALA A 46 4.47 3.30 -14.75
C ALA A 46 5.61 4.24 -14.33
N ALA A 47 6.63 3.73 -13.65
CA ALA A 47 7.73 4.54 -13.11
C ALA A 47 9.10 3.87 -13.27
N GLY A 48 10.18 4.67 -13.26
CA GLY A 48 11.57 4.20 -13.32
C GLY A 48 12.07 3.98 -14.75
N THR A 49 12.95 2.99 -14.95
CA THR A 49 13.67 2.81 -16.22
C THR A 49 12.73 2.78 -17.43
N GLY A 50 13.00 3.65 -18.39
CA GLY A 50 12.26 3.77 -19.65
C GLY A 50 10.92 4.49 -19.55
N THR A 51 10.63 5.18 -18.45
CA THR A 51 9.36 5.89 -18.24
C THR A 51 9.55 7.42 -18.18
N PRO A 52 8.47 8.20 -18.35
CA PRO A 52 8.53 9.66 -18.24
C PRO A 52 8.94 10.21 -16.87
N THR A 53 9.07 9.37 -15.82
CA THR A 53 9.55 9.87 -14.51
C THR A 53 10.97 10.44 -14.58
N SER A 54 11.74 10.12 -15.63
CA SER A 54 13.04 10.75 -15.90
C SER A 54 12.96 12.25 -16.10
N ASP A 55 11.83 12.79 -16.56
CA ASP A 55 11.62 14.23 -16.73
C ASP A 55 11.60 14.97 -15.38
N TYR A 56 11.50 14.23 -14.27
CA TYR A 56 11.52 14.70 -12.89
C TYR A 56 12.77 14.28 -12.12
N ASP A 57 13.87 13.94 -12.83
CA ASP A 57 15.11 13.39 -12.25
C ASP A 57 14.90 12.04 -11.51
N ILE A 58 13.95 11.22 -11.98
CA ILE A 58 13.72 9.85 -11.49
C ILE A 58 13.76 8.88 -12.67
N GLY A 59 14.97 8.56 -13.14
CA GLY A 59 15.19 7.62 -14.24
C GLY A 59 15.05 6.15 -13.84
N ALA A 60 15.12 5.83 -12.54
CA ALA A 60 14.98 4.47 -12.03
C ALA A 60 14.41 4.48 -10.60
N THR A 61 13.48 3.59 -10.27
CA THR A 61 12.81 3.57 -8.95
C THR A 61 12.10 2.25 -8.67
N ASP A 62 11.73 2.00 -7.41
CA ASP A 62 10.98 0.83 -6.99
C ASP A 62 9.97 1.09 -5.85
N LEU A 63 9.29 0.01 -5.45
CA LEU A 63 8.24 -0.07 -4.44
C LEU A 63 7.00 0.75 -4.85
N CYS A 64 7.03 2.07 -4.69
CA CYS A 64 5.97 2.99 -5.08
C CYS A 64 4.58 2.64 -4.49
N GLU A 65 4.48 2.62 -3.16
CA GLU A 65 3.23 2.34 -2.44
C GLU A 65 2.30 3.56 -2.39
N PHE A 66 1.00 3.35 -2.64
CA PHE A 66 0.00 4.43 -2.65
C PHE A 66 -0.35 4.97 -1.26
N MET A 67 -0.40 6.29 -1.14
CA MET A 67 -1.05 7.02 -0.05
C MET A 67 -2.09 8.00 -0.59
N GLU A 68 -3.31 7.92 -0.08
CA GLU A 68 -4.42 8.77 -0.48
C GLU A 68 -4.61 9.90 0.54
N PHE A 69 -4.64 11.14 0.06
CA PHE A 69 -4.93 12.33 0.84
C PHE A 69 -6.14 13.07 0.26
N PRO A 70 -6.84 13.90 1.03
CA PRO A 70 -7.95 14.72 0.51
C PRO A 70 -7.56 15.62 -0.68
N ASP A 71 -6.28 15.99 -0.75
CA ASP A 71 -5.67 16.96 -1.66
C ASP A 71 -4.79 16.31 -2.74
N GLY A 72 -4.77 14.97 -2.83
CA GLY A 72 -4.09 14.26 -3.90
C GLY A 72 -3.63 12.85 -3.50
N ILE A 73 -2.96 12.18 -4.43
CA ILE A 73 -2.47 10.81 -4.25
C ILE A 73 -0.97 10.78 -4.49
N LEU A 74 -0.25 10.09 -3.61
CA LEU A 74 1.19 9.88 -3.73
C LEU A 74 1.49 8.41 -3.94
N GLN A 75 2.57 8.11 -4.68
CA GLN A 75 3.28 6.85 -4.59
C GLN A 75 4.63 7.08 -3.92
N VAL A 76 4.86 6.46 -2.76
CA VAL A 76 6.13 6.53 -2.05
C VAL A 76 7.02 5.39 -2.49
N CYS A 77 8.08 5.76 -3.17
CA CYS A 77 9.02 4.86 -3.79
C CYS A 77 10.28 4.68 -2.93
N GLY A 78 10.93 3.54 -3.09
CA GLY A 78 12.15 3.18 -2.36
C GLY A 78 13.38 3.87 -2.93
N ASP A 79 14.42 3.08 -3.17
CA ASP A 79 15.64 3.60 -3.76
C ASP A 79 15.33 4.15 -5.16
N SER A 80 15.79 5.36 -5.44
CA SER A 80 15.48 6.07 -6.68
C SER A 80 16.70 6.81 -7.20
N PHE A 81 16.92 6.74 -8.50
CA PHE A 81 18.12 7.26 -9.16
C PHE A 81 17.72 8.17 -10.31
N ALA A 82 18.49 9.25 -10.52
CA ALA A 82 18.22 10.17 -11.63
C ALA A 82 18.49 9.55 -13.01
N GLY A 83 19.46 8.65 -13.10
CA GLY A 83 19.78 7.89 -14.30
C GLY A 83 18.88 6.67 -14.51
N GLN A 84 19.00 6.02 -15.66
CA GLN A 84 18.12 4.95 -16.14
C GLN A 84 18.39 3.56 -15.51
N GLY A 85 19.09 3.51 -14.37
CA GLY A 85 19.38 2.28 -13.66
C GLY A 85 19.89 2.53 -12.24
N VAL A 86 20.01 1.46 -11.46
CA VAL A 86 20.54 1.52 -10.09
C VAL A 86 21.97 2.06 -10.09
N GLY A 87 22.22 3.09 -9.27
CA GLY A 87 23.55 3.69 -9.10
C GLY A 87 23.91 4.79 -10.11
N PHE A 88 23.02 5.12 -11.05
CA PHE A 88 23.27 6.16 -12.05
C PHE A 88 22.70 7.51 -11.61
N GLY A 89 23.57 8.51 -11.43
CA GLY A 89 23.17 9.86 -11.01
C GLY A 89 22.87 9.98 -9.51
N PRO A 90 22.33 11.14 -9.06
CA PRO A 90 21.87 11.31 -7.68
C PRO A 90 20.95 10.19 -7.21
N TRP A 91 21.14 9.76 -5.97
CA TRP A 91 20.38 8.71 -5.30
C TRP A 91 19.52 9.31 -4.19
N HIS A 92 18.24 8.95 -4.19
CA HIS A 92 17.22 9.40 -3.25
C HIS A 92 16.50 8.21 -2.64
N ALA A 93 16.27 8.23 -1.33
CA ALA A 93 15.59 7.14 -0.62
C ALA A 93 14.96 7.65 0.70
N PRO A 94 13.61 7.70 0.81
CA PRO A 94 12.60 7.51 -0.24
C PRO A 94 12.29 8.81 -1.02
N ILE A 95 11.52 8.67 -2.11
CA ILE A 95 10.85 9.78 -2.81
C ILE A 95 9.33 9.56 -2.86
N ALA A 96 8.58 10.62 -3.17
CA ALA A 96 7.14 10.56 -3.41
C ALA A 96 6.81 11.10 -4.79
N LEU A 97 6.34 10.24 -5.69
CA LEU A 97 5.73 10.65 -6.95
C LEU A 97 4.31 11.10 -6.68
N HIS A 98 3.90 12.21 -7.28
CA HIS A 98 2.52 12.68 -7.20
C HIS A 98 1.76 12.18 -8.41
N VAL A 99 0.68 11.45 -8.12
CA VAL A 99 -0.15 10.81 -9.13
C VAL A 99 -1.06 11.87 -9.75
N ASP A 100 -1.04 11.93 -11.09
CA ASP A 100 -2.10 12.59 -11.86
C ASP A 100 -3.40 11.82 -11.60
N THR A 101 -4.30 12.37 -10.79
CA THR A 101 -5.49 11.65 -10.32
C THR A 101 -6.44 11.27 -11.46
N ASP A 102 -6.41 12.01 -12.57
CA ASP A 102 -7.22 11.71 -13.76
C ASP A 102 -6.69 10.48 -14.51
N SER A 103 -5.47 10.03 -14.21
CA SER A 103 -4.85 8.84 -14.81
C SER A 103 -5.10 7.54 -14.05
N ILE A 104 -5.68 7.59 -12.83
CA ILE A 104 -5.88 6.41 -11.98
C ILE A 104 -6.72 5.34 -12.67
N ASP A 105 -7.74 5.78 -13.40
CA ASP A 105 -8.66 4.94 -14.16
C ASP A 105 -8.40 5.06 -15.68
N ASP A 106 -7.19 5.44 -16.10
CA ASP A 106 -6.82 5.48 -17.51
C ASP A 106 -6.43 4.06 -17.97
N PRO A 107 -6.93 3.56 -19.12
CA PRO A 107 -6.55 2.24 -19.65
C PRO A 107 -5.08 2.15 -20.09
N THR A 108 -4.41 3.30 -20.26
CA THR A 108 -2.99 3.37 -20.64
C THR A 108 -2.04 3.40 -19.45
N GLY A 109 -2.57 3.55 -18.23
CA GLY A 109 -1.83 3.51 -16.98
C GLY A 109 -1.66 4.86 -16.30
N VAL A 110 -1.17 4.79 -15.06
CA VAL A 110 -0.97 5.96 -14.19
C VAL A 110 0.16 6.84 -14.68
N ARG A 111 -0.03 8.16 -14.55
CA ARG A 111 0.93 9.23 -14.83
C ARG A 111 1.28 10.00 -13.57
N TYR A 112 2.38 10.77 -13.66
CA TYR A 112 2.87 11.61 -12.58
C TYR A 112 3.16 13.02 -13.08
N ASP A 113 2.87 14.02 -12.25
CA ASP A 113 3.03 15.44 -12.59
C ASP A 113 4.15 16.15 -11.79
N ARG A 114 4.61 15.54 -10.70
CA ARG A 114 5.73 16.05 -9.88
C ARG A 114 6.30 14.97 -8.96
N VAL A 115 7.42 15.30 -8.34
CA VAL A 115 8.09 14.50 -7.32
C VAL A 115 8.43 15.35 -6.09
N THR A 116 8.45 14.73 -4.92
CA THR A 116 9.00 15.27 -3.67
C THR A 116 10.03 14.30 -3.13
N GLY A 117 11.14 14.79 -2.56
CA GLY A 117 12.21 13.92 -2.04
C GLY A 117 13.48 13.88 -2.89
N ASN A 118 13.45 14.39 -4.12
CA ASN A 118 14.61 14.39 -5.04
C ASN A 118 15.55 15.59 -4.83
N TYR A 119 15.06 16.77 -4.43
CA TYR A 119 15.92 17.91 -4.09
C TYR A 119 16.04 18.16 -2.59
N THR A 120 14.90 18.10 -1.88
CA THR A 120 14.85 18.14 -0.42
C THR A 120 14.41 16.77 0.07
N PRO A 121 15.05 16.18 1.11
CA PRO A 121 14.69 14.86 1.61
C PRO A 121 13.20 14.72 1.92
N LEU A 122 12.62 13.56 1.58
CA LEU A 122 11.23 13.27 1.92
C LEU A 122 11.06 13.11 3.43
N LEU A 123 12.05 12.54 4.11
CA LEU A 123 12.06 12.28 5.55
C LEU A 123 12.91 13.32 6.29
N ALA A 124 12.47 13.73 7.49
CA ALA A 124 13.22 14.67 8.32
C ALA A 124 14.51 14.07 8.89
N ASP A 125 14.49 12.77 9.24
CA ASP A 125 15.69 12.11 9.77
C ASP A 125 16.60 11.71 8.60
N PRO A 126 17.89 12.08 8.65
CA PRO A 126 18.82 11.82 7.57
C PRO A 126 19.12 10.32 7.44
N THR A 127 19.32 9.88 6.20
CA THR A 127 19.76 8.51 5.92
C THR A 127 21.19 8.31 6.42
N PRO A 128 21.46 7.31 7.29
CA PRO A 128 22.83 7.01 7.71
C PRO A 128 23.74 6.66 6.52
N ALA A 129 25.03 6.95 6.64
CA ALA A 129 25.97 6.69 5.54
C ALA A 129 26.00 5.20 5.14
N GLY A 130 25.86 4.93 3.84
CA GLY A 130 25.85 3.58 3.28
C GLY A 130 24.60 2.76 3.61
N MET A 131 23.48 3.41 3.91
CA MET A 131 22.18 2.78 4.21
C MET A 131 21.09 3.37 3.31
N SER A 132 19.94 2.70 3.27
CA SER A 132 18.69 3.23 2.68
C SER A 132 17.63 3.37 3.77
N GLN A 133 16.67 4.27 3.54
CA GLN A 133 15.42 4.32 4.28
C GLN A 133 14.28 3.99 3.32
N LEU A 134 13.64 2.85 3.51
CA LEU A 134 12.67 2.31 2.54
C LEU A 134 11.26 2.29 3.10
N PRO A 135 10.23 2.57 2.28
CA PRO A 135 8.85 2.36 2.67
C PRO A 135 8.64 0.87 2.95
N ALA A 136 8.14 0.58 4.14
CA ALA A 136 7.93 -0.77 4.65
C ALA A 136 6.45 -1.01 4.96
N GLY A 137 5.55 -0.24 4.34
CA GLY A 137 4.11 -0.35 4.55
C GLY A 137 3.42 0.96 4.82
N VAL A 138 2.24 1.13 4.23
CA VAL A 138 1.28 2.16 4.58
C VAL A 138 0.11 1.55 5.36
N VAL A 139 -0.33 2.26 6.38
CA VAL A 139 -1.62 2.00 7.04
C VAL A 139 -2.42 3.29 7.04
N GLN A 140 -3.59 3.25 6.40
CA GLN A 140 -4.51 4.38 6.35
C GLN A 140 -5.59 4.23 7.42
N ILE A 141 -5.74 5.26 8.24
CA ILE A 141 -6.75 5.33 9.31
C ILE A 141 -7.51 6.64 9.16
N ASN A 142 -8.77 6.57 8.74
CA ASN A 142 -9.54 7.74 8.31
C ASN A 142 -8.82 8.52 7.20
N ARG A 143 -8.55 9.81 7.42
CA ARG A 143 -7.83 10.71 6.50
C ARG A 143 -6.35 10.84 6.85
N GLU A 144 -5.83 9.94 7.69
CA GLU A 144 -4.45 9.94 8.12
C GLU A 144 -3.70 8.72 7.55
N ASN A 145 -2.56 8.99 6.92
CA ASN A 145 -1.63 7.95 6.50
C ASN A 145 -0.49 7.82 7.50
N TYR A 146 -0.18 6.57 7.87
CA TYR A 146 1.00 6.21 8.64
C TYR A 146 1.92 5.39 7.76
N LEU A 147 3.11 5.92 7.48
CA LEU A 147 4.14 5.22 6.73
C LEU A 147 5.08 4.54 7.73
N LEU A 148 5.24 3.23 7.64
CA LEU A 148 6.36 2.56 8.27
C LEU A 148 7.59 2.74 7.37
N VAL A 149 8.67 3.25 7.94
CA VAL A 149 9.99 3.32 7.28
C VAL A 149 10.92 2.34 7.97
N THR A 150 11.61 1.52 7.17
CA THR A 150 12.66 0.63 7.66
C THR A 150 14.01 1.08 7.13
N THR A 151 14.94 1.33 8.06
CA THR A 151 16.34 1.64 7.72
C THR A 151 17.07 0.33 7.47
N VAL A 152 17.73 0.21 6.32
CA VAL A 152 18.42 -1.00 5.89
C VAL A 152 19.88 -0.73 5.54
N LYS A 153 20.72 -1.74 5.73
CA LYS A 153 22.06 -1.79 5.15
C LYS A 153 22.17 -3.05 4.33
N ASP A 154 22.43 -2.93 3.03
CA ASP A 154 22.47 -4.08 2.11
C ASP A 154 21.19 -4.94 2.21
N LEU A 155 20.03 -4.28 2.30
CA LEU A 155 18.69 -4.86 2.54
C LEU A 155 18.51 -5.60 3.90
N VAL A 156 19.51 -5.58 4.78
CA VAL A 156 19.38 -6.09 6.15
C VAL A 156 18.75 -5.01 7.06
N PRO A 157 17.57 -5.25 7.66
CA PRO A 157 16.89 -4.27 8.49
C PRO A 157 17.68 -3.95 9.76
N GLN A 158 17.76 -2.66 10.10
CA GLN A 158 18.44 -2.15 11.29
C GLN A 158 17.41 -1.69 12.35
N ASN A 159 16.43 -0.90 11.92
CA ASN A 159 15.34 -0.40 12.75
C ASN A 159 14.15 0.00 11.86
N SER A 160 12.97 0.13 12.48
CA SER A 160 11.77 0.66 11.81
C SER A 160 11.06 1.68 12.68
N ARG A 161 10.40 2.67 12.06
CA ARG A 161 9.65 3.72 12.75
C ARG A 161 8.47 4.19 11.92
N LEU A 162 7.45 4.74 12.59
CA LEU A 162 6.32 5.34 11.90
C LEU A 162 6.62 6.80 11.60
N VAL A 163 6.28 7.23 10.40
CA VAL A 163 6.45 8.60 9.90
C VAL A 163 5.08 9.17 9.57
N LYS A 164 4.91 10.47 9.86
CA LYS A 164 3.69 11.20 9.52
C LYS A 164 3.87 11.89 8.17
N ALA A 165 3.18 11.39 7.15
CA ALA A 165 3.24 11.97 5.81
C ALA A 165 2.44 13.27 5.69
N ASN A 166 2.91 14.18 4.83
CA ASN A 166 2.21 15.40 4.43
C ASN A 166 2.38 15.59 2.91
N PRO A 167 1.30 15.59 2.12
CA PRO A 167 1.41 15.63 0.67
C PRO A 167 1.93 16.97 0.12
N GLY A 168 1.85 18.06 0.90
CA GLY A 168 2.26 19.39 0.44
C GLY A 168 3.75 19.71 0.60
N GLN A 169 4.56 18.87 1.26
CA GLN A 169 5.96 19.18 1.56
C GLN A 169 6.83 17.94 1.81
N GLY A 170 8.16 18.09 1.73
CA GLY A 170 9.13 17.11 2.23
C GLY A 170 9.36 17.21 3.74
N ASN A 171 10.47 16.62 4.23
CA ASN A 171 10.86 16.60 5.65
C ASN A 171 9.79 16.03 6.59
N TRP A 172 9.20 14.89 6.24
CA TRP A 172 8.19 14.22 7.05
C TRP A 172 8.77 13.76 8.39
N PRO A 173 8.15 14.15 9.52
CA PRO A 173 8.69 13.85 10.83
C PRO A 173 8.38 12.41 11.24
N THR A 174 9.36 11.80 11.92
CA THR A 174 9.15 10.57 12.70
C THR A 174 8.13 10.83 13.80
N ILE A 175 7.17 9.91 13.95
CA ILE A 175 6.24 9.94 15.08
C ILE A 175 7.02 9.57 16.34
N PRO A 176 7.01 10.41 17.39
CA PRO A 176 7.79 10.18 18.60
C PRO A 176 7.57 8.80 19.22
N ASN A 177 8.65 8.18 19.73
CA ASN A 177 8.63 6.90 20.44
C ASN A 177 8.17 5.67 19.63
N THR A 178 8.11 5.75 18.29
CA THR A 178 7.69 4.64 17.42
C THR A 178 8.84 3.79 16.87
N GLN A 179 10.09 4.26 17.01
CA GLN A 179 11.25 3.51 16.58
C GLN A 179 11.38 2.19 17.35
N ARG A 180 11.66 1.11 16.64
CA ARG A 180 11.94 -0.22 17.19
C ARG A 180 13.15 -0.83 16.51
N PRO A 181 13.95 -1.65 17.23
CA PRO A 181 15.02 -2.42 16.61
C PRO A 181 14.44 -3.42 15.59
N ALA A 182 15.24 -3.83 14.61
CA ALA A 182 14.82 -4.80 13.60
C ALA A 182 14.28 -6.11 14.20
N ALA A 183 14.77 -6.53 15.37
CA ALA A 183 14.34 -7.77 16.05
C ALA A 183 13.04 -7.65 16.86
N TYR A 184 12.39 -6.48 16.88
CA TYR A 184 11.14 -6.28 17.63
C TYR A 184 10.06 -7.26 17.17
N GLU A 185 9.36 -7.88 18.14
CA GLU A 185 8.40 -8.97 17.89
C GLU A 185 8.99 -10.12 17.04
N GLY A 186 10.27 -10.47 17.28
CA GLY A 186 10.98 -11.50 16.51
C GLY A 186 11.20 -11.10 15.05
N GLY A 187 11.23 -9.80 14.77
CA GLY A 187 11.39 -9.21 13.43
C GLY A 187 10.11 -9.08 12.61
N ARG A 188 9.00 -9.63 13.10
CA ARG A 188 7.70 -9.69 12.40
C ARG A 188 6.94 -8.37 12.31
N GLN A 189 7.57 -7.26 12.73
CA GLN A 189 7.02 -5.92 12.56
C GLN A 189 8.05 -4.97 11.94
N SER A 190 8.96 -5.49 11.12
CA SER A 190 9.87 -4.66 10.31
C SER A 190 9.27 -4.30 8.95
N GLN A 191 8.15 -4.93 8.57
CA GLN A 191 7.30 -4.56 7.45
C GLN A 191 5.83 -4.77 7.85
N VAL A 192 4.95 -3.87 7.44
CA VAL A 192 3.51 -3.91 7.77
C VAL A 192 2.67 -3.52 6.56
N THR A 193 1.38 -3.78 6.62
CA THR A 193 0.38 -3.15 5.75
C THR A 193 -0.98 -3.28 6.43
N GLY A 194 -1.93 -2.40 6.14
CA GLY A 194 -3.20 -2.45 6.84
C GLY A 194 -4.23 -1.44 6.38
N TYR A 195 -5.47 -1.69 6.80
CA TYR A 195 -6.59 -0.79 6.61
C TYR A 195 -7.37 -0.61 7.92
N TYR A 196 -8.12 0.49 7.98
CA TYR A 196 -9.09 0.74 9.03
C TYR A 196 -10.50 0.33 8.59
N ASP A 197 -11.11 -0.57 9.36
CA ASP A 197 -12.53 -0.90 9.25
C ASP A 197 -13.33 -0.09 10.29
N PRO A 198 -14.14 0.90 9.87
CA PRO A 198 -14.92 1.72 10.80
C PRO A 198 -16.14 0.99 11.36
N ILE A 199 -16.46 -0.23 10.92
CA ILE A 199 -17.65 -0.97 11.36
C ILE A 199 -17.51 -1.30 12.86
N PRO A 200 -18.43 -0.81 13.71
CA PRO A 200 -18.38 -1.07 15.15
C PRO A 200 -18.44 -2.57 15.48
N LYS A 201 -17.59 -3.00 16.41
CA LYS A 201 -17.64 -4.32 17.05
C LYS A 201 -17.86 -4.15 18.56
N PRO A 202 -18.41 -5.15 19.27
CA PRO A 202 -18.64 -5.04 20.73
C PRO A 202 -17.40 -4.64 21.53
N ASP A 203 -16.21 -5.03 21.07
CA ASP A 203 -14.91 -4.75 21.69
C ASP A 203 -14.16 -3.53 21.09
N SER A 204 -14.68 -2.96 20.01
CA SER A 204 -14.25 -1.67 19.47
C SER A 204 -15.43 -0.92 18.83
N PRO A 205 -16.11 -0.05 19.61
CA PRO A 205 -17.23 0.75 19.11
C PRO A 205 -16.87 1.68 17.95
N THR A 206 -15.59 1.98 17.77
CA THR A 206 -15.06 2.79 16.68
C THR A 206 -14.39 1.94 15.59
N GLY A 207 -14.63 0.63 15.55
CA GLY A 207 -14.01 -0.25 14.55
C GLY A 207 -12.53 -0.55 14.82
N TRP A 208 -11.91 -1.33 13.94
CA TRP A 208 -10.56 -1.88 14.12
C TRP A 208 -9.63 -1.48 12.98
N VAL A 209 -8.36 -1.24 13.29
CA VAL A 209 -7.29 -1.24 12.29
C VAL A 209 -6.77 -2.66 12.20
N TYR A 210 -6.78 -3.25 11.02
CA TYR A 210 -6.22 -4.58 10.76
C TYR A 210 -4.85 -4.44 10.10
N ILE A 211 -3.86 -5.18 10.62
CA ILE A 211 -2.47 -5.08 10.17
C ILE A 211 -1.93 -6.46 9.87
N VAL A 212 -1.51 -6.69 8.63
CA VAL A 212 -0.63 -7.80 8.28
C VAL A 212 0.82 -7.34 8.47
N ALA A 213 1.62 -8.13 9.15
CA ALA A 213 2.99 -7.78 9.49
C ALA A 213 3.95 -8.95 9.26
N GLY A 214 5.19 -8.61 8.90
CA GLY A 214 6.23 -9.58 8.58
C GLY A 214 7.65 -9.01 8.75
N ASN A 215 8.60 -9.72 8.18
CA ASN A 215 10.02 -9.38 8.21
C ASN A 215 10.42 -8.68 6.90
N PHE A 216 11.06 -7.51 6.98
CA PHE A 216 11.48 -6.75 5.80
C PHE A 216 12.42 -7.54 4.88
N ASP A 217 13.27 -8.39 5.46
CA ASP A 217 14.21 -9.26 4.74
C ASP A 217 13.56 -10.51 4.13
N ARG A 218 12.23 -10.63 4.22
CA ARG A 218 11.44 -11.73 3.63
C ARG A 218 11.83 -13.10 4.18
N SER A 219 12.39 -13.14 5.38
CA SER A 219 12.93 -14.38 5.98
C SER A 219 11.85 -15.32 6.52
N GLY A 220 10.61 -14.87 6.68
CA GLY A 220 9.56 -15.61 7.35
C GLY A 220 8.15 -15.33 6.86
N PRO A 221 7.15 -16.01 7.46
CA PRO A 221 5.75 -15.82 7.14
C PRO A 221 5.18 -14.56 7.78
N VAL A 222 3.98 -14.21 7.32
CA VAL A 222 3.23 -13.07 7.85
C VAL A 222 2.25 -13.48 8.94
N VAL A 223 2.01 -12.53 9.83
CA VAL A 223 1.08 -12.64 10.94
C VAL A 223 0.08 -11.49 10.91
N LEU A 224 -1.06 -11.67 11.60
CA LEU A 224 -2.12 -10.68 11.66
C LEU A 224 -2.21 -10.05 13.06
N TYR A 225 -2.41 -8.74 13.08
CA TYR A 225 -2.72 -7.95 14.26
C TYR A 225 -3.99 -7.13 14.02
N ARG A 226 -4.57 -6.65 15.13
CA ARG A 226 -5.51 -5.52 15.12
C ARG A 226 -5.14 -4.50 16.18
N ALA A 227 -5.50 -3.24 15.96
CA ALA A 227 -5.27 -2.15 16.90
C ALA A 227 -6.47 -1.19 16.94
N LYS A 228 -6.64 -0.50 18.07
CA LYS A 228 -7.53 0.66 18.13
C LYS A 228 -6.89 1.81 17.37
N ARG A 229 -7.69 2.61 16.67
CA ARG A 229 -7.18 3.77 15.92
C ARG A 229 -6.42 4.76 16.81
N GLU A 230 -6.85 4.92 18.07
CA GLU A 230 -6.26 5.87 19.02
C GLU A 230 -4.88 5.43 19.53
N THR A 231 -4.60 4.13 19.50
CA THR A 231 -3.34 3.56 20.02
C THR A 231 -2.49 2.91 18.92
N PHE A 232 -2.86 3.06 17.64
CA PHE A 232 -2.18 2.42 16.53
C PHE A 232 -0.67 2.69 16.51
N ALA A 233 -0.23 3.92 16.80
CA ALA A 233 1.19 4.26 16.81
C ALA A 233 1.99 3.52 17.90
N ASP A 234 1.34 3.08 18.97
CA ASP A 234 1.95 2.20 19.96
C ASP A 234 1.81 0.74 19.53
N ARG A 235 2.83 0.26 18.82
CA ARG A 235 2.91 -1.12 18.33
C ARG A 235 2.88 -2.19 19.42
N ALA A 236 3.20 -1.84 20.68
CA ALA A 236 3.08 -2.77 21.79
C ALA A 236 1.61 -3.01 22.21
N SER A 237 0.69 -2.13 21.82
CA SER A 237 -0.75 -2.26 22.10
C SER A 237 -1.49 -3.18 21.12
N TRP A 238 -0.83 -3.61 20.04
CA TRP A 238 -1.45 -4.40 18.98
C TRP A 238 -1.81 -5.81 19.45
N GLN A 239 -3.01 -6.27 19.10
CA GLN A 239 -3.51 -7.58 19.46
C GLN A 239 -3.23 -8.58 18.35
N GLY A 240 -2.37 -9.57 18.61
CA GLY A 240 -2.08 -10.64 17.66
C GLY A 240 -3.25 -11.61 17.47
N TRP A 241 -3.37 -12.16 16.26
CA TRP A 241 -4.29 -13.24 15.91
C TRP A 241 -3.61 -14.60 16.00
N SER A 242 -4.20 -15.51 16.77
CA SER A 242 -3.82 -16.94 16.81
C SER A 242 -4.92 -17.80 16.19
N ALA A 243 -4.56 -18.71 15.30
CA ALA A 243 -5.51 -19.65 14.70
C ALA A 243 -6.21 -20.54 15.75
N GLN A 244 -5.55 -20.85 16.86
CA GLN A 244 -6.09 -21.68 17.95
C GLN A 244 -6.68 -20.85 19.09
N GLY A 245 -6.18 -19.63 19.29
CA GLY A 245 -6.47 -18.82 20.49
C GLY A 245 -7.25 -17.54 20.24
N GLY A 246 -7.46 -17.13 18.99
CA GLY A 246 -8.10 -15.88 18.61
C GLY A 246 -7.26 -14.64 18.88
N TRP A 247 -7.93 -13.48 19.00
CA TRP A 247 -7.30 -12.17 19.21
C TRP A 247 -6.69 -12.02 20.61
N GLY A 248 -5.62 -11.24 20.70
CA GLY A 248 -4.92 -10.94 21.97
C GLY A 248 -4.03 -12.09 22.46
N LYS A 249 -3.71 -13.04 21.57
CA LYS A 249 -2.79 -14.15 21.82
C LYS A 249 -1.50 -13.95 21.02
N PRO A 250 -0.41 -14.67 21.37
CA PRO A 250 0.79 -14.68 20.52
C PRO A 250 0.40 -15.03 19.08
N PRO A 251 0.74 -14.18 18.11
CA PRO A 251 0.25 -14.36 16.76
C PRO A 251 0.86 -15.61 16.11
N THR A 252 0.06 -16.32 15.34
CA THR A 252 0.50 -17.47 14.54
C THR A 252 0.57 -17.10 13.05
N PRO A 253 1.48 -17.71 12.26
CA PRO A 253 1.52 -17.50 10.81
C PRO A 253 0.14 -17.69 10.17
N LEU A 254 -0.23 -16.80 9.24
CA LEU A 254 -1.46 -16.97 8.45
C LEU A 254 -1.33 -18.15 7.48
N TRP A 255 -0.15 -18.33 6.88
CA TRP A 255 0.27 -19.49 6.08
C TRP A 255 1.81 -19.63 6.17
N PRO A 256 2.43 -20.73 5.72
CA PRO A 256 3.84 -21.02 6.03
C PRO A 256 4.86 -20.38 5.08
N ASP A 257 4.43 -19.77 3.98
CA ASP A 257 5.36 -19.21 2.98
C ASP A 257 6.09 -17.98 3.49
N ARG A 258 7.27 -17.73 2.92
CA ARG A 258 8.02 -16.49 3.11
C ARG A 258 7.41 -15.39 2.26
N VAL A 259 7.17 -14.23 2.86
CA VAL A 259 6.45 -13.13 2.22
C VAL A 259 7.22 -11.83 2.39
N GLY A 260 7.16 -10.98 1.36
CA GLY A 260 7.66 -9.61 1.36
C GLY A 260 6.69 -8.67 0.66
N GLU A 261 6.95 -7.36 0.80
CA GLU A 261 6.28 -6.24 0.14
C GLU A 261 4.78 -6.47 -0.02
N MET A 262 4.04 -6.06 1.00
CA MET A 262 2.63 -6.39 1.12
C MET A 262 1.77 -5.14 0.96
N ASN A 263 0.59 -5.30 0.39
CA ASN A 263 -0.43 -4.26 0.38
C ASN A 263 -1.81 -4.86 0.70
N LEU A 264 -2.31 -4.56 1.90
CA LEU A 264 -3.63 -4.96 2.38
C LEU A 264 -4.61 -3.78 2.26
N ARG A 265 -5.70 -3.99 1.55
CA ARG A 265 -6.79 -3.02 1.38
C ARG A 265 -8.13 -3.63 1.74
N LEU A 266 -9.07 -2.78 2.15
CA LEU A 266 -10.49 -3.12 2.21
C LEU A 266 -11.13 -2.70 0.89
N ILE A 267 -11.54 -3.65 0.06
CA ILE A 267 -12.14 -3.40 -1.26
C ILE A 267 -13.47 -4.11 -1.30
N GLU A 268 -14.55 -3.37 -1.55
CA GLU A 268 -15.92 -3.91 -1.61
C GLU A 268 -16.29 -4.76 -0.38
N GLY A 269 -15.81 -4.36 0.80
CA GLY A 269 -16.04 -5.07 2.05
C GLY A 269 -15.23 -6.37 2.22
N LYS A 270 -14.24 -6.64 1.36
CA LYS A 270 -13.32 -7.78 1.47
C LYS A 270 -11.91 -7.34 1.85
N ALA A 271 -11.23 -8.18 2.63
CA ALA A 271 -9.79 -8.06 2.85
C ALA A 271 -9.07 -8.56 1.60
N VAL A 272 -8.40 -7.66 0.89
CA VAL A 272 -7.61 -7.97 -0.31
C VAL A 272 -6.14 -7.74 0.01
N LEU A 273 -5.35 -8.81 -0.07
CA LEU A 273 -3.91 -8.77 0.17
C LEU A 273 -3.16 -9.11 -1.11
N SER A 274 -2.38 -8.17 -1.61
CA SER A 274 -1.35 -8.39 -2.64
C SER A 274 0.02 -8.46 -1.99
N TYR A 275 0.88 -9.39 -2.42
CA TYR A 275 2.19 -9.60 -1.81
C TYR A 275 3.20 -10.29 -2.74
N PHE A 276 4.48 -10.14 -2.44
CA PHE A 276 5.55 -10.95 -3.02
C PHE A 276 5.73 -12.26 -2.23
N ASN A 277 5.62 -13.40 -2.90
CA ASN A 277 5.87 -14.71 -2.31
C ASN A 277 7.34 -15.10 -2.52
N ALA A 278 8.18 -14.90 -1.49
CA ALA A 278 9.60 -15.23 -1.54
C ALA A 278 9.88 -16.75 -1.49
N SER A 279 8.88 -17.60 -1.26
CA SER A 279 9.01 -19.05 -1.42
C SER A 279 8.98 -19.46 -2.90
N THR A 280 8.21 -18.75 -3.75
CA THR A 280 7.98 -19.12 -5.15
C THR A 280 8.58 -18.12 -6.15
N GLY A 281 8.83 -16.89 -5.72
CA GLY A 281 9.21 -15.75 -6.56
C GLY A 281 8.02 -15.02 -7.21
N ASN A 282 6.78 -15.45 -6.97
CA ASN A 282 5.60 -14.90 -7.62
C ASN A 282 5.04 -13.66 -6.93
N MET A 283 4.25 -12.88 -7.66
CA MET A 283 3.31 -11.92 -7.07
C MET A 283 1.95 -12.60 -6.93
N GLU A 284 1.36 -12.50 -5.74
CA GLU A 284 0.14 -13.22 -5.40
C GLU A 284 -0.90 -12.30 -4.75
N VAL A 285 -2.17 -12.63 -4.97
CA VAL A 285 -3.32 -11.96 -4.38
C VAL A 285 -4.19 -12.98 -3.64
N ARG A 286 -4.66 -12.59 -2.46
CA ARG A 286 -5.67 -13.32 -1.67
C ARG A 286 -6.84 -12.38 -1.35
N VAL A 287 -8.05 -12.89 -1.52
CA VAL A 287 -9.30 -12.17 -1.18
C VAL A 287 -10.06 -12.98 -0.12
N ALA A 288 -10.43 -12.33 0.98
CA ALA A 288 -11.16 -12.95 2.07
C ALA A 288 -12.31 -12.07 2.57
N ASP A 289 -13.37 -12.69 3.08
CA ASP A 289 -14.48 -11.98 3.75
C ASP A 289 -14.04 -11.24 5.02
N ASP A 290 -13.05 -11.78 5.72
CA ASP A 290 -12.47 -11.23 6.94
C ASP A 290 -10.95 -11.46 6.93
N PRO A 291 -10.14 -10.54 7.45
CA PRO A 291 -8.67 -10.68 7.42
C PRO A 291 -8.16 -11.93 8.15
N THR A 292 -8.92 -12.48 9.11
CA THR A 292 -8.57 -13.75 9.77
C THR A 292 -8.66 -14.96 8.83
N GLY A 293 -9.40 -14.83 7.72
CA GLY A 293 -9.56 -15.86 6.69
C GLY A 293 -8.48 -15.86 5.60
N LEU A 294 -7.57 -14.87 5.57
CA LEU A 294 -6.56 -14.73 4.50
C LEU A 294 -5.69 -15.99 4.33
N GLY A 295 -5.40 -16.73 5.40
CA GLY A 295 -4.61 -17.96 5.35
C GLY A 295 -5.25 -19.09 4.52
N ALA A 296 -6.58 -19.14 4.46
CA ALA A 296 -7.34 -20.16 3.75
C ALA A 296 -7.94 -19.65 2.42
N ALA A 297 -7.84 -18.35 2.15
CA ALA A 297 -8.34 -17.72 0.93
C ALA A 297 -7.70 -18.33 -0.33
N PRO A 298 -8.43 -18.38 -1.46
CA PRO A 298 -7.85 -18.77 -2.73
C PRO A 298 -6.70 -17.84 -3.13
N VAL A 299 -5.70 -18.40 -3.80
CA VAL A 299 -4.52 -17.66 -4.26
C VAL A 299 -4.64 -17.40 -5.75
N THR A 300 -4.55 -16.13 -6.14
CA THR A 300 -4.39 -15.72 -7.54
C THR A 300 -2.92 -15.38 -7.78
N THR A 301 -2.26 -16.05 -8.71
CA THR A 301 -0.91 -15.65 -9.14
C THR A 301 -1.01 -14.50 -10.13
N ALA A 302 -0.82 -13.27 -9.65
CA ALA A 302 -0.83 -12.07 -10.46
C ALA A 302 0.35 -12.05 -11.44
N VAL A 303 1.56 -12.35 -10.97
CA VAL A 303 2.75 -12.46 -11.83
C VAL A 303 3.50 -13.72 -11.50
N VAL A 304 3.86 -14.47 -12.54
CA VAL A 304 4.70 -15.67 -12.46
C VAL A 304 6.16 -15.25 -12.63
N ALA A 305 7.00 -15.56 -11.65
CA ALA A 305 8.44 -15.34 -11.79
C ALA A 305 9.01 -16.14 -12.98
N GLY A 306 9.82 -15.47 -13.79
CA GLY A 306 10.48 -16.04 -14.96
C GLY A 306 11.95 -15.65 -15.07
N PRO A 307 12.69 -16.24 -16.02
CA PRO A 307 14.02 -15.78 -16.37
C PRO A 307 13.95 -14.38 -17.01
N TRP A 308 15.06 -13.65 -16.95
CA TRP A 308 15.22 -12.42 -17.75
C TRP A 308 15.14 -12.74 -19.25
N PRO A 309 14.41 -11.93 -20.03
CA PRO A 309 14.47 -11.98 -21.48
C PRO A 309 15.78 -11.38 -22.01
N ASP A 310 16.05 -11.60 -23.29
CA ASP A 310 17.12 -10.95 -24.05
C ASP A 310 16.48 -10.27 -25.27
N PRO A 311 16.37 -8.93 -25.30
CA PRO A 311 16.94 -7.98 -24.34
C PRO A 311 16.15 -7.89 -23.01
N ALA A 312 16.79 -7.40 -21.94
CA ALA A 312 16.21 -7.39 -20.58
C ALA A 312 15.00 -6.45 -20.43
N GLU A 313 14.87 -5.46 -21.31
CA GLU A 313 13.78 -4.48 -21.31
C GLU A 313 12.48 -5.08 -21.84
N ASP A 314 12.56 -6.16 -22.63
CA ASP A 314 11.41 -6.80 -23.25
C ASP A 314 10.46 -7.34 -22.17
N LEU A 315 9.18 -7.04 -22.32
CA LEU A 315 8.12 -7.53 -21.45
C LEU A 315 7.25 -8.59 -22.15
N GLY A 316 7.53 -8.90 -23.41
CA GLY A 316 6.69 -9.78 -24.23
C GLY A 316 5.31 -9.16 -24.46
N PRO A 317 4.28 -9.98 -24.77
CA PRO A 317 2.94 -9.47 -25.00
C PRO A 317 2.18 -9.21 -23.67
N PRO A 318 1.21 -8.27 -23.64
CA PRO A 318 0.49 -7.86 -22.42
C PRO A 318 -0.24 -8.97 -21.66
N GLU A 319 -0.73 -9.98 -22.37
CA GLU A 319 -1.42 -11.15 -21.81
C GLU A 319 -0.47 -12.14 -21.12
N SER A 320 0.85 -11.95 -21.28
CA SER A 320 1.84 -12.70 -20.52
C SER A 320 2.08 -12.06 -19.16
N ASN A 321 1.67 -12.75 -18.11
CA ASN A 321 1.92 -12.34 -16.73
C ASN A 321 3.27 -12.86 -16.18
N ARG A 322 4.25 -13.12 -17.06
CA ARG A 322 5.61 -13.52 -16.65
C ARG A 322 6.48 -12.27 -16.45
N LEU A 323 7.23 -12.24 -15.35
CA LEU A 323 8.19 -11.16 -15.09
C LEU A 323 9.43 -11.71 -14.38
N ALA A 324 10.60 -11.20 -14.73
CA ALA A 324 11.84 -11.56 -14.06
C ALA A 324 12.04 -10.72 -12.79
N GLN A 325 12.38 -11.37 -11.67
CA GLN A 325 12.65 -10.73 -10.37
C GLN A 325 11.58 -9.72 -9.92
N PRO A 326 10.28 -10.10 -9.91
CA PRO A 326 9.22 -9.20 -9.43
C PRO A 326 9.29 -9.03 -7.91
N TYR A 327 8.80 -7.89 -7.41
CA TYR A 327 8.49 -7.65 -5.99
C TYR A 327 7.54 -6.43 -5.88
N GLY A 328 7.14 -6.02 -4.69
CA GLY A 328 6.17 -4.94 -4.52
C GLY A 328 4.74 -5.47 -4.58
N GLY A 329 3.92 -4.97 -5.52
CA GLY A 329 2.53 -5.42 -5.69
C GLY A 329 1.55 -4.54 -4.91
N TYR A 330 1.63 -3.23 -5.12
CA TYR A 330 0.79 -2.26 -4.42
C TYR A 330 -0.51 -2.02 -5.18
N ILE A 331 -1.63 -2.09 -4.48
CA ILE A 331 -2.96 -1.93 -5.07
C ILE A 331 -3.24 -0.44 -5.22
N SER A 332 -3.60 -0.04 -6.44
CA SER A 332 -3.97 1.34 -6.78
C SER A 332 -5.33 1.70 -6.19
N PRO A 333 -5.54 2.95 -5.76
CA PRO A 333 -6.87 3.51 -5.53
C PRO A 333 -7.78 3.26 -6.75
N GLY A 334 -9.09 3.15 -6.54
CA GLY A 334 -10.06 2.85 -7.60
C GLY A 334 -10.18 1.36 -7.99
N SER A 335 -9.26 0.50 -7.53
CA SER A 335 -9.34 -0.95 -7.78
C SER A 335 -10.65 -1.59 -7.27
N THR A 336 -11.18 -2.53 -8.05
CA THR A 336 -12.39 -3.32 -7.73
C THR A 336 -12.06 -4.82 -7.60
N LEU A 337 -13.00 -5.64 -7.15
CA LEU A 337 -12.81 -7.09 -7.14
C LEU A 337 -12.84 -7.72 -8.54
N ASP A 338 -13.26 -6.98 -9.58
CA ASP A 338 -13.23 -7.41 -10.98
C ASP A 338 -12.00 -6.89 -11.73
N GLU A 339 -11.38 -5.81 -11.25
CA GLU A 339 -10.15 -5.24 -11.79
C GLU A 339 -9.31 -4.62 -10.67
N LEU A 340 -8.42 -5.41 -10.08
CA LEU A 340 -7.34 -4.90 -9.23
C LEU A 340 -6.23 -4.33 -10.10
N ARG A 341 -5.79 -3.11 -9.81
CA ARG A 341 -4.62 -2.49 -10.46
C ARG A 341 -3.41 -2.60 -9.55
N LEU A 342 -2.46 -3.45 -9.92
CA LEU A 342 -1.26 -3.75 -9.12
C LEU A 342 -0.02 -3.08 -9.72
N PHE A 343 0.79 -2.49 -8.86
CA PHE A 343 2.06 -1.86 -9.20
C PHE A 343 3.20 -2.75 -8.69
N ILE A 344 3.88 -3.40 -9.62
CA ILE A 344 4.88 -4.44 -9.35
C ILE A 344 6.24 -3.92 -9.80
N SER A 345 7.19 -3.89 -8.87
CA SER A 345 8.57 -3.53 -9.15
C SER A 345 9.32 -4.67 -9.83
N GLN A 346 10.29 -4.29 -10.65
CA GLN A 346 11.17 -5.18 -11.36
C GLN A 346 12.59 -4.64 -11.25
N TRP A 347 13.53 -5.46 -10.78
CA TRP A 347 14.93 -5.09 -10.66
C TRP A 347 15.85 -6.17 -11.20
N ASN A 348 16.61 -5.85 -12.24
CA ASN A 348 17.68 -6.71 -12.73
C ASN A 348 18.95 -6.51 -11.89
N THR A 349 19.26 -7.51 -11.05
CA THR A 349 20.44 -7.48 -10.16
C THR A 349 21.72 -7.98 -10.84
N GLY A 350 21.68 -8.28 -12.15
CA GLY A 350 22.83 -8.74 -12.92
C GLY A 350 23.85 -7.63 -13.20
N PRO A 351 25.09 -7.99 -13.60
CA PRO A 351 26.09 -7.01 -14.00
C PRO A 351 25.70 -6.40 -15.36
N GLY A 352 25.23 -5.16 -15.37
CA GLY A 352 24.92 -4.42 -16.59
C GLY A 352 24.60 -2.96 -16.31
N ASP A 353 25.15 -2.07 -17.13
CA ASP A 353 25.15 -0.62 -16.88
C ASP A 353 23.78 0.06 -17.10
N ASN A 354 22.72 -0.66 -17.49
CA ASN A 354 21.37 -0.11 -17.69
C ASN A 354 20.26 -1.13 -17.37
N ALA A 355 20.52 -2.01 -16.41
CA ALA A 355 19.59 -3.07 -16.07
C ALA A 355 18.26 -2.48 -15.54
N PRO A 356 17.07 -2.94 -16.00
CA PRO A 356 15.81 -2.32 -15.63
C PRO A 356 15.59 -2.26 -14.12
N TYR A 357 15.20 -1.08 -13.64
CA TYR A 357 14.77 -0.82 -12.27
C TYR A 357 13.55 0.11 -12.31
N ARG A 358 12.38 -0.52 -12.31
CA ARG A 358 11.11 0.09 -12.71
C ARG A 358 9.91 -0.50 -11.98
N VAL A 359 8.79 0.19 -12.04
CA VAL A 359 7.48 -0.25 -11.57
C VAL A 359 6.55 -0.40 -12.76
N ILE A 360 5.83 -1.52 -12.83
CA ILE A 360 4.96 -1.91 -13.93
C ILE A 360 3.55 -2.14 -13.40
N GLN A 361 2.57 -1.61 -14.11
CA GLN A 361 1.16 -1.72 -13.79
C GLN A 361 0.54 -2.96 -14.45
N PHE A 362 -0.24 -3.71 -13.68
CA PHE A 362 -1.01 -4.88 -14.12
C PHE A 362 -2.46 -4.74 -13.67
N ALA A 363 -3.39 -5.28 -14.46
CA ALA A 363 -4.78 -5.48 -14.10
C ALA A 363 -5.03 -6.96 -13.81
N VAL A 364 -5.76 -7.26 -12.73
CA VAL A 364 -6.02 -8.63 -12.26
C VAL A 364 -7.48 -8.76 -11.85
N ASN A 365 -8.19 -9.79 -12.34
CA ASN A 365 -9.43 -10.22 -11.72
C ASN A 365 -9.11 -11.37 -10.75
N PRO A 366 -9.01 -11.13 -9.44
CA PRO A 366 -8.64 -12.17 -8.48
C PRO A 366 -9.75 -13.23 -8.33
N TYR A 367 -9.36 -14.43 -7.92
CA TYR A 367 -10.30 -15.36 -7.32
C TYR A 367 -10.91 -14.77 -6.05
N LYS A 368 -12.22 -14.94 -5.92
CA LYS A 368 -13.03 -14.47 -4.81
C LYS A 368 -13.38 -15.67 -3.91
N PRO A 369 -13.62 -15.46 -2.59
CA PRO A 369 -13.96 -16.52 -1.65
C PRO A 369 -15.27 -17.25 -1.97
#